data_AF-A0ABD0R841-F1
#
_entry.id   AF-A0ABD0R841-F1
#
_cell.length_a   1.000
_cell.length_b   1.000
_cell.length_c   1.000
_cell.angle_alpha   90.00
_cell.angle_beta   90.00
_cell.angle_gamma   90.00
#
_symmetry.space_group_name_H-M   'P 1'
#
loop_
_entity.id
_entity.type
_entity.pdbx_description
1 polymer ?
#
loop_
_entity_poly.entity_id
_entity_poly.type
_entity_poly.pdbx_seq_one_letter_code
_entity_poly.pdbx_strand_id
1 'polypeptide(L)' 'KFDEVLVRHQVKYLGLMEHLRVRRAGFAYRRRYEVFLKRYKALCPATWPHWKGVPADGVEKLVQHLGYQPDEYKMG' A
#
# COMPACT_ATOMS: atom_id res chain seq x y z
N LYS A 1 26.95 22.83 17.51
CA LYS A 1 27.07 23.41 16.15
C LYS A 1 26.74 22.32 15.14
N PHE A 2 25.98 22.64 14.10
CA PHE A 2 25.65 21.71 13.02
C PHE A 2 26.79 21.72 11.99
N ASP A 3 27.37 20.55 11.70
CA ASP A 3 28.42 20.41 10.68
C ASP A 3 27.81 19.94 9.36
N GLU A 4 27.65 20.88 8.43
CA GLU A 4 26.96 20.62 7.17
C GLU A 4 27.73 19.65 6.26
N VAL A 5 29.06 19.64 6.31
CA VAL A 5 29.90 18.77 5.48
C VAL A 5 29.80 17.33 5.97
N LEU A 6 29.92 17.14 7.29
CA LEU A 6 29.78 15.83 7.92
C LEU A 6 28.38 15.25 7.64
N VAL A 7 27.32 16.04 7.85
CA VAL A 7 25.94 15.57 7.64
C VAL A 7 25.66 15.27 6.17
N ARG A 8 26.18 16.07 5.23
CA ARG A 8 26.01 15.78 3.79
C ARG A 8 26.68 14.47 3.38
N HIS A 9 27.88 14.20 3.91
CA HIS A 9 28.55 12.92 3.70
C HIS A 9 27.69 11.77 4.27
N GLN A 10 27.14 11.95 5.48
CA GLN A 10 26.23 10.98 6.13
C GLN A 10 24.99 10.66 5.30
N VAL A 11 24.28 11.67 4.84
CA VAL A 11 23.09 11.49 3.99
C VAL A 11 23.42 10.72 2.72
N LYS A 12 24.59 11.01 2.12
CA LYS A 12 25.03 10.39 0.86
C LYS A 12 25.44 8.93 1.05
N TYR A 13 26.29 8.62 2.03
CA TYR A 13 26.75 7.23 2.20
C TYR A 13 25.66 6.31 2.76
N LEU A 14 24.68 6.86 3.50
CA LEU A 14 23.50 6.11 3.96
C LEU A 14 22.44 5.92 2.86
N GLY A 15 22.59 6.59 1.72
CA GLY A 15 21.64 6.52 0.60
C GLY A 15 20.23 7.00 0.97
N LEU A 16 20.11 7.98 1.88
CA LEU A 16 18.80 8.37 2.41
C LEU A 16 17.87 8.92 1.32
N MET A 17 18.44 9.58 0.30
CA MET A 17 17.69 10.12 -0.83
C MET A 17 17.16 9.01 -1.74
N GLU A 18 17.97 7.98 -1.97
CA GLU A 18 17.61 6.79 -2.75
C GLU A 18 16.51 6.01 -2.03
N HIS A 19 16.64 5.80 -0.70
CA HIS A 19 15.58 5.20 0.12
C HIS A 19 14.26 5.99 0.05
N LEU A 20 14.32 7.32 0.11
CA LEU A 20 13.15 8.18 -0.04
C LEU A 20 12.50 8.05 -1.42
N ARG A 21 13.29 8.02 -2.49
CA ARG A 21 12.79 7.86 -3.87
C ARG A 21 12.06 6.53 -4.04
N VAL A 22 12.65 5.42 -3.59
CA VAL A 22 12.01 4.10 -3.67
C VAL A 22 10.71 4.06 -2.87
N ARG A 23 10.70 4.64 -1.66
CA ARG A 23 9.50 4.68 -0.82
C ARG A 23 8.39 5.55 -1.41
N ARG A 24 8.73 6.64 -2.10
CA ARG A 24 7.76 7.51 -2.80
C ARG A 24 7.18 6.87 -4.05
N ALA A 25 7.96 6.08 -4.78
CA ALA A 25 7.50 5.38 -5.98
C ALA A 25 6.72 4.09 -5.66
N GLY A 26 6.82 3.58 -4.43
CA GLY A 26 6.15 2.36 -3.98
C GLY A 26 4.92 2.63 -3.12
N PHE A 27 4.20 1.55 -2.80
CA PHE A 27 3.09 1.60 -1.85
C PHE A 27 3.60 1.34 -0.43
N ALA A 28 3.09 2.10 0.54
CA ALA A 28 3.46 1.94 1.95
C ALA A 28 2.97 0.61 2.56
N TYR A 29 1.94 -0.01 1.97
CA TYR A 29 1.27 -1.18 2.52
C TYR A 29 1.13 -2.29 1.46
N ARG A 30 1.44 -3.53 1.86
CA ARG A 30 1.23 -4.73 1.03
C ARG A 30 0.66 -5.85 1.89
N ARG A 31 -0.43 -6.48 1.45
CA ARG A 31 -1.07 -7.63 2.10
C ARG A 31 -1.58 -8.62 1.07
N ARG A 32 -1.69 -9.88 1.49
CA ARG A 32 -2.39 -10.91 0.73
C ARG A 32 -3.89 -10.59 0.69
N TYR A 33 -4.52 -10.84 -0.47
CA TYR A 33 -5.93 -10.57 -0.70
C TYR A 33 -6.86 -11.25 0.31
N GLU A 34 -6.58 -12.51 0.67
CA GLU A 34 -7.39 -13.28 1.64
C GLU A 34 -7.48 -12.59 3.01
N VAL A 35 -6.34 -12.11 3.52
CA VAL A 35 -6.26 -11.46 4.84
C VAL A 35 -6.96 -10.10 4.79
N PHE A 36 -6.77 -9.35 3.72
CA PHE A 36 -7.41 -8.05 3.52
C PHE A 36 -8.93 -8.21 3.42
N LEU A 37 -9.41 -9.11 2.56
CA LEU A 37 -10.83 -9.36 2.35
C LEU A 37 -11.51 -9.88 3.61
N LYS A 38 -10.89 -10.81 4.35
CA LYS A 38 -11.46 -11.32 5.62
C LYS A 38 -11.67 -10.21 6.65
N ARG A 39 -10.78 -9.22 6.69
CA ARG A 39 -10.85 -8.08 7.61
C ARG A 39 -11.89 -7.06 7.19
N TYR A 40 -11.99 -6.78 5.90
CA TYR A 40 -12.77 -5.65 5.38
C TYR A 40 -14.06 -6.03 4.64
N LYS A 41 -14.38 -7.31 4.46
CA LYS A 41 -15.60 -7.78 3.75
C LYS A 41 -16.93 -7.20 4.25
N ALA A 42 -16.97 -6.71 5.49
CA ALA A 42 -18.17 -6.07 6.06
C ALA A 42 -18.41 -4.66 5.51
N LEU A 43 -17.40 -4.03 4.92
CA LEU A 43 -17.48 -2.67 4.38
C LEU A 43 -18.19 -2.58 3.02
N CYS A 44 -18.42 -3.72 2.35
CA CYS A 44 -19.11 -3.76 1.07
C CYS A 44 -20.22 -4.83 1.11
N PRO A 45 -21.48 -4.47 0.81
CA PRO A 45 -22.61 -5.40 0.81
C PRO A 45 -22.41 -6.59 -0.14
N ALA A 46 -21.70 -6.39 -1.25
CA ALA A 46 -21.45 -7.43 -2.25
C ALA A 46 -20.41 -8.48 -1.81
N THR A 47 -19.59 -8.16 -0.81
CA THR A 47 -18.56 -9.07 -0.28
C THR A 47 -18.96 -9.76 1.02
N TRP A 48 -20.04 -9.30 1.66
CA TRP A 48 -20.62 -9.85 2.87
C TRP A 48 -21.71 -10.89 2.54
N PRO A 49 -22.01 -11.89 3.40
CA PRO A 49 -21.27 -12.36 4.59
C PRO A 49 -20.16 -13.37 4.28
N HIS A 50 -20.30 -14.09 3.16
CA HIS A 50 -19.38 -15.11 2.71
C HIS A 50 -18.97 -14.82 1.26
N TRP A 51 -17.68 -14.57 1.06
CA TRP A 51 -17.10 -14.51 -0.27
C TRP A 51 -16.81 -15.91 -0.78
N LYS A 52 -17.28 -16.24 -1.99
CA LYS A 52 -17.12 -17.56 -2.62
C LYS A 52 -16.19 -17.56 -3.85
N GLY A 53 -15.76 -16.39 -4.31
CA GLY A 53 -14.93 -16.24 -5.50
C GLY A 53 -13.44 -16.14 -5.20
N VAL A 54 -12.66 -15.74 -6.21
CA VAL A 54 -11.23 -15.46 -6.05
C VAL A 54 -11.06 -14.25 -5.12
N PRO A 55 -10.14 -14.28 -4.14
CA PRO A 55 -9.96 -13.18 -3.20
C PRO A 55 -9.62 -11.84 -3.87
N ALA A 56 -8.89 -11.86 -4.99
CA ALA A 56 -8.51 -10.64 -5.73
C ALA A 56 -9.74 -9.86 -6.21
N ASP A 57 -10.70 -10.52 -6.86
CA ASP A 57 -11.95 -9.91 -7.33
C ASP A 57 -12.79 -9.36 -6.16
N GLY A 58 -12.74 -10.03 -5.01
CA GLY A 58 -13.42 -9.58 -3.80
C GLY A 58 -12.82 -8.27 -3.27
N VAL A 59 -11.49 -8.17 -3.26
CA VAL A 59 -10.80 -6.94 -2.89
C VAL A 59 -11.06 -5.84 -3.92
N GLU A 60 -11.10 -6.16 -5.20
CA GLU A 60 -11.40 -5.20 -6.26
C GLU A 60 -12.79 -4.58 -6.09
N LYS A 61 -13.83 -5.41 -5.91
CA LYS A 61 -15.19 -4.93 -5.66
C LYS A 61 -15.29 -4.08 -4.40
N LEU A 62 -14.58 -4.47 -3.35
CA LEU A 62 -14.55 -3.72 -2.09
C LEU A 62 -13.91 -2.35 -2.30
N VAL A 63 -12.75 -2.30 -2.95
CA VAL A 63 -12.00 -1.07 -3.21
C VAL A 63 -12.79 -0.13 -4.14
N GLN A 64 -13.41 -0.66 -5.19
CA GLN A 64 -14.30 0.10 -6.07
C GLN A 64 -15.51 0.66 -5.31
N HIS A 65 -16.11 -0.12 -4.41
CA HIS A 65 -17.23 0.33 -3.58
C HIS A 65 -16.84 1.44 -2.61
N LEU A 66 -15.60 1.40 -2.07
CA LEU A 66 -15.07 2.46 -1.21
C LEU A 66 -14.62 3.70 -1.99
N GLY A 67 -14.55 3.64 -3.32
CA GLY A 67 -14.22 4.78 -4.19
C GLY A 67 -12.74 5.16 -4.20
N TYR A 68 -11.81 4.23 -3.94
CA TYR A 68 -10.38 4.52 -4.10
C TYR A 68 -10.03 4.74 -5.57
N GLN A 69 -9.11 5.68 -5.80
CA GLN A 69 -8.61 5.98 -7.13
C GLN A 69 -7.58 4.91 -7.57
N PRO A 70 -7.49 4.61 -8.88
CA PRO A 70 -6.53 3.63 -9.40
C PRO A 70 -5.06 3.91 -9.06
N ASP A 71 -4.71 5.17 -8.79
CA ASP A 71 -3.34 5.56 -8.41
C ASP A 71 -3.02 5.28 -6.93
N GLU A 72 -4.04 5.09 -6.09
CA GLU A 72 -3.87 4.88 -4.65
C GLU A 72 -3.58 3.41 -4.29
N TYR A 73 -3.89 2.48 -5.19
CA TYR A 73 -3.69 1.05 -4.97
C TYR A 73 -3.23 0.34 -6.24
N LYS A 74 -2.59 -0.81 -6.08
CA LYS A 74 -2.22 -1.66 -7.21
C LYS A 74 -2.50 -3.12 -6.89
N MET A 75 -3.24 -3.76 -7.79
CA MET A 75 -3.45 -5.20 -7.77
C MET A 75 -2.27 -5.89 -8.46
N GLY A 76 -1.55 -6.74 -7.72
CA GLY A 76 -0.44 -7.57 -8.21
C GLY A 76 0.18 -8.40 -7.10
#